data_AF-A0A1I6EBW3-F1
#
_entry.id   AF-A0A1I6EBW3-F1
#
_cell.length_a   1.000
_cell.length_b   1.000
_cell.length_c   1.000
_cell.angle_alpha   90.00
_cell.angle_beta   90.00
_cell.angle_gamma   90.00
#
_symmetry.space_group_name_H-M   'P 1'
#
loop_
_entity.id
_entity.type
_entity.pdbx_description
1 polymer ?
#
loop_
_entity_poly.entity_id
_entity_poly.type
_entity_poly.pdbx_seq_one_letter_code
_entity_poly.pdbx_strand_id
1 'polypeptide(L)'
;MKVILENELEKYAWEVMMAAQHKWKRNHGGVLCDQLDWYFEELYKEETDNIIKAEVERRLRDEFGEEFFVSKDEYVKSELKGYALDELTDKARQELEQEFREDYERVWEQIDDKREYLLEHVRQKLRGVYHTFFNGPQRLTVIYNGEVIQGGDAKQGCHEV
;
A
#
# COMPACT_ATOMS: atom_id res chain seq x y z
N MET A 1 -18.81 9.86 6.10
CA MET A 1 -18.99 10.79 7.25
C MET A 1 -19.85 11.96 6.79
N LYS A 2 -20.81 12.40 7.61
CA LYS A 2 -21.83 13.38 7.24
C LYS A 2 -21.80 14.59 8.19
N VAL A 3 -21.97 15.78 7.64
CA VAL A 3 -22.14 17.05 8.36
C VAL A 3 -23.53 17.59 8.04
N ILE A 4 -24.27 18.00 9.07
CA ILE A 4 -25.58 18.65 8.93
C ILE A 4 -25.36 20.10 9.33
N LEU A 5 -25.70 21.03 8.45
CA LEU A 5 -25.69 22.46 8.70
C LEU A 5 -27.11 22.87 9.07
N GLU A 6 -27.28 23.41 10.27
CA GLU A 6 -28.59 23.65 10.89
C GLU A 6 -29.15 25.04 10.57
N ASN A 7 -28.32 25.94 10.03
CA ASN A 7 -28.70 27.33 9.75
C ASN A 7 -27.83 28.00 8.67
N GLU A 8 -28.26 29.17 8.19
CA GLU A 8 -27.55 29.95 7.16
C GLU A 8 -26.14 30.39 7.58
N LEU A 9 -25.89 30.59 8.88
CA LEU A 9 -24.57 30.99 9.37
C LEU A 9 -23.57 29.83 9.19
N GLU A 10 -23.97 28.61 9.52
CA GLU A 10 -23.16 27.39 9.33
C GLU A 10 -22.91 27.10 7.85
N LYS A 11 -23.91 27.31 6.99
CA LYS A 11 -23.75 27.26 5.53
C LYS A 11 -22.72 28.26 5.03
N TYR A 12 -22.84 29.52 5.42
CA TYR A 12 -21.91 30.56 5.03
C TYR A 12 -20.48 30.27 5.51
N ALA A 13 -20.33 29.83 6.77
CA ALA A 13 -19.04 29.43 7.32
C ALA A 13 -18.43 28.26 6.53
N TRP A 14 -19.24 27.25 6.19
CA TRP A 14 -18.82 26.11 5.38
C TRP A 14 -18.32 26.56 4.00
N GLU A 15 -19.08 27.42 3.29
CA GLU A 15 -18.70 27.93 1.97
C GLU A 15 -17.38 28.73 2.01
N VAL A 16 -17.19 29.57 3.03
CA VAL A 16 -15.95 30.32 3.24
C VAL A 16 -14.77 29.36 3.52
N MET A 17 -14.97 28.35 4.36
CA MET A 17 -13.94 27.34 4.66
C MET A 17 -13.55 26.53 3.42
N MET A 18 -14.53 26.11 2.61
CA MET A 18 -14.27 25.41 1.35
C MET A 18 -13.53 26.30 0.34
N ALA A 19 -13.94 27.56 0.20
CA ALA A 19 -13.26 28.52 -0.67
C ALA A 19 -11.81 28.77 -0.23
N ALA A 20 -11.57 28.90 1.09
CA ALA A 20 -10.24 29.03 1.66
C ALA A 20 -9.39 27.79 1.39
N GLN A 21 -9.94 26.58 1.59
CA GLN A 21 -9.26 25.32 1.29
C GLN A 21 -8.92 25.20 -0.20
N HIS A 22 -9.83 25.55 -1.10
CA HIS A 22 -9.59 25.52 -2.54
C HIS A 22 -8.48 26.50 -2.96
N LYS A 23 -8.53 27.74 -2.45
CA LYS A 23 -7.49 28.75 -2.72
C LYS A 23 -6.13 28.30 -2.19
N TRP A 24 -6.12 27.73 -0.98
CA TRP A 24 -4.90 27.21 -0.38
C TRP A 24 -4.34 26.03 -1.18
N LYS A 25 -5.16 25.05 -1.57
CA LYS A 25 -4.76 23.92 -2.43
C LYS A 25 -4.25 24.38 -3.80
N ARG A 26 -4.86 25.40 -4.41
CA ARG A 26 -4.39 25.95 -5.70
C ARG A 26 -3.00 26.60 -5.59
N ASN A 27 -2.73 27.28 -4.48
CA ASN A 27 -1.48 28.02 -4.30
C ASN A 27 -0.36 27.19 -3.68
N HIS A 28 -0.71 26.17 -2.90
CA HIS A 28 0.22 25.40 -2.06
C HIS A 28 0.07 23.90 -2.18
N GLY A 29 -0.85 23.39 -3.02
CA GLY A 29 -1.14 21.96 -3.11
C GLY A 29 0.05 21.11 -3.56
N GLY A 30 0.85 21.60 -4.52
CA GLY A 30 2.12 20.95 -4.88
C GLY A 30 3.12 20.98 -3.72
N VAL A 31 3.28 22.14 -3.08
CA VAL A 31 4.18 22.35 -1.94
C VAL A 31 3.80 21.47 -0.74
N LEU A 32 2.52 21.18 -0.52
CA LEU A 32 2.09 20.29 0.57
C LEU A 32 2.47 18.83 0.30
N CYS A 33 2.30 18.35 -0.94
CA CYS A 33 2.76 17.02 -1.32
C CYS A 33 4.27 16.91 -1.12
N ASP A 34 5.03 17.91 -1.60
CA ASP A 34 6.49 17.97 -1.44
C ASP A 34 6.91 18.02 0.05
N GLN A 35 6.17 18.78 0.87
CA GLN A 35 6.43 18.87 2.32
C GLN A 35 6.13 17.55 3.04
N LEU A 36 5.07 16.84 2.65
CA LEU A 36 4.72 15.55 3.24
C LEU A 36 5.74 14.49 2.82
N ASP A 37 6.11 14.44 1.54
CA ASP A 37 7.18 13.58 1.09
C ASP A 37 8.47 13.87 1.87
N TRP A 38 8.82 15.15 2.08
CA TRP A 38 9.94 15.51 2.95
C TRP A 38 9.79 15.03 4.40
N TYR A 39 8.62 15.15 5.02
CA TYR A 39 8.40 14.64 6.38
C TYR A 39 8.64 13.13 6.50
N PHE A 40 8.19 12.35 5.53
CA PHE A 40 8.29 10.89 5.59
C PHE A 40 9.62 10.35 5.07
N GLU A 41 10.19 10.98 4.07
CA GLU A 41 11.43 10.54 3.43
C GLU A 41 12.70 11.10 4.09
N GLU A 42 12.57 12.20 4.85
CA GLU A 42 13.70 12.84 5.53
C GLU A 42 13.54 12.85 7.05
N LEU A 43 12.41 13.33 7.58
CA LEU A 43 12.27 13.51 9.04
C LEU A 43 11.97 12.20 9.79
N TYR A 44 11.08 11.36 9.24
CA TYR A 44 10.68 10.06 9.81
C TYR A 44 11.13 8.90 8.92
N LYS A 45 12.25 9.08 8.22
CA LYS A 45 12.73 8.14 7.22
C LYS A 45 12.89 6.73 7.76
N GLU A 46 13.54 6.59 8.92
CA GLU A 46 13.84 5.27 9.50
C GLU A 46 12.55 4.54 9.88
N GLU A 47 11.63 5.20 10.57
CA GLU A 47 10.34 4.62 10.95
C GLU A 47 9.50 4.28 9.72
N THR A 48 9.49 5.17 8.73
CA THR A 48 8.73 4.99 7.49
C THR A 48 9.28 3.81 6.67
N ASP A 49 10.60 3.74 6.47
CA ASP A 49 11.23 2.63 5.76
C ASP A 49 11.04 1.31 6.51
N ASN A 50 11.07 1.30 7.85
CA ASN A 50 10.81 0.10 8.64
C ASN A 50 9.38 -0.41 8.47
N ILE A 51 8.38 0.49 8.51
CA ILE A 51 6.97 0.13 8.31
C ILE A 51 6.74 -0.37 6.87
N ILE A 52 7.33 0.29 5.87
CA ILE A 52 7.23 -0.13 4.47
C ILE A 52 7.83 -1.53 4.29
N LYS A 53 9.05 -1.76 4.80
CA LYS A 53 9.71 -3.08 4.73
C LYS A 53 8.85 -4.17 5.37
N ALA A 54 8.33 -3.91 6.57
CA ALA A 54 7.48 -4.87 7.27
C ALA A 54 6.21 -5.21 6.48
N GLU A 55 5.55 -4.22 5.88
CA GLU A 55 4.35 -4.44 5.06
C GLU A 55 4.68 -5.18 3.75
N VAL A 56 5.82 -4.89 3.12
CA VAL A 56 6.28 -5.62 1.92
C VAL A 56 6.59 -7.07 2.27
N GLU A 57 7.34 -7.34 3.33
CA GLU A 57 7.63 -8.71 3.78
C GLU A 57 6.35 -9.48 4.10
N ARG A 58 5.40 -8.85 4.80
CA ARG A 58 4.09 -9.46 5.09
C ARG A 58 3.36 -9.87 3.81
N ARG A 59 3.29 -8.98 2.81
CA ARG A 59 2.62 -9.27 1.54
C ARG A 59 3.32 -10.33 0.71
N LEU A 60 4.66 -10.35 0.70
CA LEU A 60 5.41 -11.37 0.00
C LEU A 60 5.19 -12.74 0.66
N ARG A 61 5.14 -12.81 2.00
CA ARG A 61 4.79 -14.04 2.73
C ARG A 61 3.36 -14.49 2.44
N ASP A 62 2.40 -13.56 2.39
CA ASP A 62 1.01 -13.87 2.04
C ASP A 62 0.87 -14.43 0.61
N GLU A 63 1.70 -13.96 -0.33
CA GLU A 63 1.62 -14.34 -1.76
C GLU A 63 2.38 -15.61 -2.09
N PHE A 64 3.58 -15.78 -1.54
CA PHE A 64 4.47 -16.89 -1.89
C PHE A 64 4.50 -18.02 -0.85
N GLY A 65 4.00 -17.78 0.36
CA GLY A 65 4.07 -18.74 1.47
C GLY A 65 5.28 -18.52 2.38
N GLU A 66 5.17 -18.95 3.64
CA GLU A 66 6.24 -18.78 4.63
C GLU A 66 7.46 -19.69 4.38
N GLU A 67 7.23 -20.79 3.67
CA GLU A 67 8.22 -21.83 3.35
C GLU A 67 9.39 -21.32 2.50
N PHE A 68 9.23 -20.24 1.73
CA PHE A 68 10.32 -19.65 0.94
C PHE A 68 11.16 -18.63 1.73
N PHE A 69 10.75 -18.26 2.95
CA PHE A 69 11.43 -17.28 3.79
C PHE A 69 12.35 -17.90 4.85
N VAL A 70 12.77 -19.14 4.61
CA VAL A 70 13.84 -19.83 5.33
C VAL A 70 15.07 -19.94 4.42
N SER A 71 16.19 -20.46 4.94
CA SER A 71 17.35 -20.71 4.09
C SER A 71 17.05 -21.79 3.04
N LYS A 72 17.74 -21.74 1.89
CA LYS A 72 17.62 -22.74 0.81
C LYS A 72 17.75 -24.18 1.34
N ASP A 73 18.70 -24.43 2.23
CA ASP A 73 18.91 -25.75 2.80
C ASP A 73 17.79 -26.18 3.76
N GLU A 74 17.18 -25.24 4.48
CA GLU A 74 15.99 -25.52 5.31
C GLU A 74 14.77 -25.85 4.46
N TYR A 75 14.57 -25.14 3.35
CA TYR A 75 13.50 -25.41 2.38
C TYR A 75 13.65 -26.81 1.77
N VAL A 76 14.83 -27.12 1.22
CA VAL A 76 15.10 -28.45 0.65
C VAL A 76 14.87 -29.53 1.70
N LYS A 77 15.31 -29.30 2.93
CA LYS A 77 15.08 -30.24 4.04
C LYS A 77 13.60 -30.37 4.41
N SER A 78 12.78 -29.33 4.32
CA SER A 78 11.34 -29.44 4.58
C SER A 78 10.62 -30.22 3.50
N GLU A 79 10.92 -29.96 2.23
CA GLU A 79 10.32 -30.66 1.09
C GLU A 79 10.64 -32.16 1.11
N LEU A 80 11.89 -32.52 1.41
CA LEU A 80 12.32 -33.91 1.48
C LEU A 80 11.65 -34.73 2.60
N LYS A 81 11.06 -34.10 3.63
CA LYS A 81 10.35 -34.84 4.69
C LYS A 81 9.14 -35.62 4.18
N GLY A 82 8.58 -35.23 3.03
CA GLY A 82 7.45 -35.92 2.41
C GLY A 82 7.81 -37.24 1.71
N TYR A 83 9.10 -37.55 1.58
CA TYR A 83 9.59 -38.65 0.76
C TYR A 83 10.19 -39.79 1.61
N ALA A 84 9.97 -41.03 1.18
CA ALA A 84 10.67 -42.20 1.70
C ALA A 84 12.11 -42.23 1.16
N LEU A 85 12.96 -41.36 1.70
CA LEU A 85 14.33 -41.15 1.21
C LEU A 85 15.21 -42.41 1.28
N ASP A 86 14.87 -43.34 2.15
CA ASP A 86 15.50 -44.66 2.33
C ASP A 86 15.17 -45.65 1.20
N GLU A 87 14.10 -45.40 0.44
CA GLU A 87 13.72 -46.18 -0.74
C GLU A 87 14.37 -45.64 -2.04
N LEU A 88 15.01 -44.46 -1.98
CA LEU A 88 15.65 -43.83 -3.12
C LEU A 88 17.12 -44.25 -3.25
N THR A 89 17.58 -44.38 -4.50
CA THR A 89 19.03 -44.46 -4.77
C THR A 89 19.71 -43.12 -4.49
N ASP A 90 21.01 -43.15 -4.15
CA ASP A 90 21.79 -41.92 -3.91
C ASP A 90 21.68 -40.92 -5.07
N LYS A 91 21.68 -41.41 -6.31
CA LYS A 91 21.53 -40.59 -7.51
C LYS A 91 20.15 -39.94 -7.59
N ALA A 92 19.08 -40.72 -7.38
CA ALA A 92 17.71 -40.20 -7.40
C ALA A 92 17.48 -39.16 -6.30
N ARG A 93 18.09 -39.37 -5.12
CA ARG A 93 18.05 -38.41 -4.02
C ARG A 93 18.76 -37.09 -4.38
N GLN A 94 19.94 -37.16 -4.99
CA GLN A 94 20.68 -35.97 -5.43
C GLN A 94 19.92 -35.19 -6.52
N GLU A 95 19.28 -35.89 -7.46
CA GLU A 95 18.45 -35.26 -8.49
C GLU A 95 17.24 -34.54 -7.86
N LEU A 96 16.57 -35.15 -6.88
CA LEU A 96 15.45 -34.54 -6.17
C LEU A 96 15.87 -33.34 -5.32
N GLU A 97 17.01 -33.45 -4.61
CA GLU A 97 17.61 -32.33 -3.88
C GLU A 97 17.93 -31.14 -4.80
N GLN A 98 18.43 -31.41 -6.00
CA GLN A 98 18.72 -30.39 -7.00
C GLN A 98 17.43 -29.74 -7.53
N GLU A 99 16.38 -30.52 -7.80
CA GLU A 99 15.09 -30.00 -8.24
C GLU A 99 14.50 -29.00 -7.24
N PHE A 100 14.53 -29.32 -5.93
CA PHE A 100 14.07 -28.38 -4.90
C PHE A 100 14.95 -27.13 -4.77
N ARG A 101 16.27 -27.25 -5.00
CA ARG A 101 17.16 -26.07 -5.03
C ARG A 101 16.80 -25.14 -6.19
N GLU A 102 16.55 -25.69 -7.37
CA GLU A 102 16.17 -24.93 -8.56
C GLU A 102 14.78 -24.30 -8.43
N ASP A 103 13.84 -25.00 -7.79
CA ASP A 103 12.51 -24.47 -7.48
C ASP A 103 12.59 -23.28 -6.52
N TYR A 104 13.35 -23.42 -5.42
CA TYR A 104 13.59 -22.34 -4.48
C TYR A 104 14.23 -21.11 -5.15
N GLU A 105 15.22 -21.31 -6.02
CA GLU A 105 15.87 -20.23 -6.76
C GLU A 105 14.89 -19.49 -7.67
N ARG A 106 14.07 -20.24 -8.44
CA ARG A 106 13.08 -19.68 -9.35
C ARG A 106 11.99 -18.89 -8.64
N VAL A 107 11.57 -19.34 -7.47
CA VAL A 107 10.61 -18.60 -6.65
C VAL A 107 11.28 -17.36 -6.05
N TRP A 108 12.53 -17.44 -5.61
CA TRP A 108 13.25 -16.25 -5.10
C TRP A 108 13.38 -15.15 -6.14
N GLU A 109 13.68 -15.50 -7.40
CA GLU A 109 13.72 -14.50 -8.48
C GLU A 109 12.38 -13.75 -8.59
N GLN A 110 11.26 -14.46 -8.49
CA GLN A 110 9.93 -13.85 -8.51
C GLN A 110 9.65 -13.00 -7.26
N ILE A 111 10.06 -13.45 -6.08
CA ILE A 111 9.88 -12.69 -4.84
C ILE A 111 10.72 -11.40 -4.90
N ASP A 112 11.95 -11.45 -5.43
CA ASP A 112 12.82 -10.28 -5.57
C ASP A 112 12.23 -9.25 -6.54
N ASP A 113 11.78 -9.68 -7.73
CA ASP A 113 11.07 -8.81 -8.68
C ASP A 113 9.82 -8.20 -8.05
N LYS A 114 9.06 -9.01 -7.30
CA LYS A 114 7.84 -8.55 -6.64
C LYS A 114 8.13 -7.60 -5.48
N ARG A 115 9.25 -7.79 -4.77
CA ARG A 115 9.67 -6.93 -3.66
C ARG A 115 9.91 -5.51 -4.14
N GLU A 116 10.64 -5.34 -5.25
CA GLU A 116 10.91 -4.02 -5.83
C GLU A 116 9.59 -3.31 -6.21
N TYR A 117 8.71 -4.02 -6.91
CA TYR A 117 7.38 -3.50 -7.24
C TYR A 117 6.57 -3.11 -6.00
N LEU A 118 6.55 -3.96 -4.98
CA LEU A 118 5.75 -3.72 -3.77
C LEU A 118 6.30 -2.55 -2.94
N LEU A 119 7.61 -2.33 -2.91
CA LEU A 119 8.22 -1.19 -2.22
C LEU A 119 7.64 0.13 -2.76
N GLU A 120 7.66 0.30 -4.08
CA GLU A 120 7.12 1.52 -4.71
C GLU A 120 5.60 1.61 -4.55
N HIS A 121 4.89 0.50 -4.76
CA HIS A 121 3.44 0.49 -4.62
C HIS A 121 2.95 0.79 -3.19
N VAL A 122 3.65 0.31 -2.15
CA VAL A 122 3.34 0.65 -0.76
C VAL A 122 3.63 2.12 -0.47
N ARG A 123 4.75 2.67 -0.98
CA ARG A 123 5.06 4.12 -0.89
C ARG A 123 3.97 4.97 -1.53
N GLN A 124 3.53 4.63 -2.73
CA GLN A 124 2.46 5.35 -3.42
C GLN A 124 1.13 5.26 -2.66
N LYS A 125 0.80 4.10 -2.09
CA LYS A 125 -0.38 3.96 -1.23
C LYS A 125 -0.29 4.86 0.00
N LEU A 126 0.87 4.94 0.63
CA LEU A 126 1.10 5.82 1.78
C LEU A 126 0.86 7.30 1.39
N ARG A 127 1.45 7.74 0.28
CA ARG A 127 1.18 9.08 -0.31
C ARG A 127 -0.30 9.31 -0.59
N GLY A 128 -0.99 8.30 -1.11
CA GLY A 128 -2.43 8.34 -1.38
C GLY A 128 -3.30 8.49 -0.12
N VAL A 129 -2.89 7.91 1.01
CA VAL A 129 -3.54 8.11 2.31
C VAL A 129 -3.42 9.57 2.75
N TYR A 130 -2.25 10.19 2.61
CA TYR A 130 -2.07 11.59 2.96
C TYR A 130 -2.89 12.51 2.07
N HIS A 131 -2.86 12.31 0.76
CA HIS A 131 -3.70 13.07 -0.15
C HIS A 131 -5.19 12.92 0.20
N THR A 132 -5.62 11.73 0.62
CA THR A 132 -6.98 11.51 1.12
C THR A 132 -7.28 12.32 2.39
N PHE A 133 -6.39 12.31 3.38
CA PHE A 133 -6.57 13.02 4.64
C PHE A 133 -6.77 14.53 4.42
N PHE A 134 -5.92 15.17 3.61
CA PHE A 134 -5.99 16.61 3.35
C PHE A 134 -7.18 17.02 2.47
N ASN A 135 -7.69 16.11 1.64
CA ASN A 135 -8.93 16.30 0.89
C ASN A 135 -10.17 15.81 1.65
N GLY A 136 -10.01 15.38 2.91
CA GLY A 136 -11.09 14.91 3.77
C GLY A 136 -12.33 15.83 3.77
N PRO A 137 -12.18 17.16 3.93
CA PRO A 137 -13.32 18.07 3.91
C PRO A 137 -14.12 18.05 2.59
N GLN A 138 -13.47 17.83 1.45
CA GLN A 138 -14.12 17.71 0.13
C GLN A 138 -14.91 16.41 -0.02
N ARG A 139 -14.55 15.36 0.74
CA ARG A 139 -15.21 14.05 0.71
C ARG A 139 -16.39 13.94 1.69
N LEU A 140 -16.63 14.96 2.50
CA LEU A 140 -17.76 14.98 3.43
C LEU A 140 -19.07 15.18 2.68
N THR A 141 -20.08 14.41 3.09
CA THR A 141 -21.46 14.69 2.69
C THR A 141 -22.01 15.78 3.59
N VAL A 142 -22.36 16.92 3.01
CA VAL A 142 -22.82 18.12 3.72
C VAL A 142 -24.26 18.34 3.33
N ILE A 143 -25.14 18.41 4.33
CA ILE A 143 -26.57 18.59 4.14
C ILE A 143 -27.00 19.91 4.78
N TYR A 144 -27.74 20.71 4.03
CA TYR A 144 -28.37 21.94 4.49
C TYR A 144 -29.85 21.92 4.12
N ASN A 145 -30.75 22.21 5.07
CA ASN A 145 -32.21 22.16 4.86
C ASN A 145 -32.73 20.87 4.20
N GLY A 146 -32.11 19.72 4.53
CA GLY A 146 -32.47 18.43 3.94
C GLY A 146 -31.90 18.16 2.55
N GLU A 147 -31.24 19.13 1.93
CA GLU A 147 -30.59 19.01 0.63
C GLU A 147 -29.08 18.73 0.77
N VAL A 148 -28.55 17.81 -0.05
CA VAL A 148 -27.10 17.54 -0.11
C VAL A 148 -26.44 18.66 -0.92
N ILE A 149 -25.68 19.52 -0.26
CA ILE A 149 -24.95 20.64 -0.90
C ILE A 149 -23.50 20.30 -1.23
N GLN A 150 -22.98 19.19 -0.68
CA GLN A 150 -21.68 18.61 -1.01
C GLN A 150 -21.74 17.10 -0.74
N GLY A 151 -21.16 16.26 -1.59
CA GLY A 151 -21.15 14.81 -1.36
C GLY A 151 -20.21 14.10 -2.31
N GLY A 152 -19.53 13.07 -1.82
CA GLY A 152 -18.50 12.31 -2.55
C GLY A 152 -18.98 11.57 -3.80
N ASP A 153 -20.30 11.56 -4.10
CA ASP A 153 -20.91 10.84 -5.22
C ASP A 153 -21.55 11.76 -6.27
N ALA A 154 -20.96 12.95 -6.50
CA ALA A 154 -21.25 13.74 -7.70
C ALA A 154 -20.21 13.42 -8.79
N LYS A 155 -20.47 12.35 -9.57
CA LYS A 155 -19.94 12.07 -10.92
C LYS A 155 -18.63 12.80 -11.33
N GLN A 156 -17.51 12.08 -11.31
CA GLN A 156 -16.44 12.28 -12.29
C GLN A 156 -16.21 10.99 -13.07
N GLY A 157 -16.99 10.83 -14.13
CA GLY A 157 -16.54 10.08 -15.28
C GLY A 157 -15.51 10.92 -16.04
N CYS A 158 -14.46 10.25 -16.50
CA CYS A 158 -13.57 10.59 -17.60
C CYS A 158 -12.80 11.93 -17.54
N HIS A 159 -11.49 11.84 -17.36
CA HIS A 159 -10.58 12.22 -18.44
C HIS A 159 -9.41 11.24 -18.49
N GLU A 160 -9.48 10.33 -19.47
CA GLU A 160 -8.29 9.86 -20.16
C GLU A 160 -7.62 11.08 -20.82
N VAL A 161 -6.34 11.28 -20.54
CA VAL A 161 -5.30 11.63 -21.52
C VAL A 161 -4.00 10.98 -21.05
#